data_AF-A0A2T5RH40-F1
#
_entry.id   AF-A0A2T5RH40-F1
#
_cell.length_a   1.000
_cell.length_b   1.000
_cell.length_c   1.000
_cell.angle_alpha   90.00
_cell.angle_beta   90.00
_cell.angle_gamma   90.00
#
_symmetry.space_group_name_H-M   'P 1'
#
loop_
_entity.id
_entity.type
_entity.pdbx_description
1 polymer ?
#
loop_
_entity_poly.entity_id
_entity_poly.type
_entity_poly.pdbx_seq_one_letter_code
_entity_poly.pdbx_strand_id
1 'polypeptide(L)'
;MCRVSEKGRSFGFNLFGGDLDFPERYTLSIPNKVIDYFDTLETDEEDIENILWKLGDAAIAAKDKFAIYNRSTNDFLLFNINLNDAYDGFYINLSSCFKKNNLSRIKKIYPIITIN
;
A
#
# COMPACT_ATOMS: atom_id res chain seq x y z
N MET A 1 -18.87 22.83 12.88
CA MET A 1 -17.58 22.12 13.03
C MET A 1 -17.23 21.50 11.68
N CYS A 2 -16.44 22.20 10.87
CA CYS A 2 -15.87 21.59 9.67
C CYS A 2 -14.84 20.56 10.13
N ARG A 3 -15.11 19.27 9.91
CA ARG A 3 -14.07 18.24 9.97
C ARG A 3 -13.11 18.58 8.84
N VAL A 4 -12.01 19.24 9.18
CA VAL A 4 -10.84 19.33 8.29
C VAL A 4 -10.42 17.88 8.08
N SER A 5 -10.72 17.34 6.91
CA SER A 5 -10.21 16.04 6.49
C SER A 5 -8.69 16.12 6.62
N GLU A 6 -8.07 15.25 7.42
CA GLU A 6 -6.63 15.12 7.49
C GLU A 6 -6.11 14.83 6.07
N LYS A 7 -5.71 15.88 5.34
CA LYS A 7 -5.16 15.73 4.00
C LYS A 7 -3.75 15.18 4.16
N GLY A 8 -3.65 13.86 4.07
CA GLY A 8 -2.40 13.13 3.87
C GLY A 8 -1.82 13.35 2.47
N ARG A 9 -0.71 12.68 2.15
CA ARG A 9 -0.19 12.60 0.78
C ARG A 9 -1.04 11.63 -0.03
N SER A 10 -1.31 11.95 -1.28
CA SER A 10 -1.95 11.02 -2.19
C SER A 10 -1.45 11.24 -3.60
N PHE A 11 -1.19 10.14 -4.31
CA PHE A 11 -0.70 10.18 -5.68
C PHE A 11 -1.34 9.06 -6.49
N GLY A 12 -1.52 9.32 -7.78
CA GLY A 12 -2.09 8.37 -8.72
C GLY A 12 -0.98 7.67 -9.52
N PHE A 13 -1.16 6.39 -9.78
CA PHE A 13 -0.26 5.57 -10.60
C PHE A 13 -1.07 4.52 -11.36
N ASN A 14 -0.47 3.92 -12.39
CA ASN A 14 -1.12 2.87 -13.17
C ASN A 14 -0.43 1.54 -12.90
N LEU A 15 -1.20 0.50 -12.58
CA LEU A 15 -0.68 -0.86 -12.47
C LEU A 15 -1.04 -1.65 -13.72
N PHE A 16 -0.09 -2.48 -14.14
CA PHE A 16 -0.26 -3.48 -15.18
C PHE A 16 -0.18 -4.84 -14.50
N GLY A 17 -1.29 -5.56 -14.47
CA GLY A 17 -1.31 -6.93 -13.98
C GLY A 17 -1.24 -7.92 -15.14
N GLY A 18 -0.63 -9.09 -14.92
CA GLY A 18 -0.56 -10.12 -15.96
C GLY A 18 -1.94 -10.61 -16.44
N ASP A 19 -2.96 -10.48 -15.58
CA ASP A 19 -4.37 -10.83 -15.83
C ASP A 19 -5.28 -9.58 -15.98
N LEU A 20 -4.73 -8.36 -15.94
CA LEU A 20 -5.51 -7.14 -16.14
C LEU A 20 -5.50 -6.77 -17.63
N ASP A 21 -6.65 -6.92 -18.29
CA ASP A 21 -6.81 -6.62 -19.73
C ASP A 21 -6.47 -5.16 -20.08
N PHE A 22 -6.46 -4.24 -19.10
CA PHE A 22 -6.19 -2.82 -19.27
C PHE A 22 -5.45 -2.21 -18.06
N PRO A 23 -4.67 -1.13 -18.24
CA PRO A 23 -4.07 -0.40 -17.12
C PRO A 23 -5.17 0.21 -16.26
N GLU A 24 -5.29 -0.27 -15.04
CA GLU A 24 -6.21 0.26 -14.04
C GLU A 24 -5.55 1.43 -13.29
N ARG A 25 -6.35 2.45 -12.97
CA ARG A 25 -5.89 3.60 -12.21
C ARG A 25 -5.91 3.29 -10.72
N TYR A 26 -4.75 3.40 -10.09
CA TYR A 26 -4.59 3.26 -8.65
C TYR A 26 -4.32 4.63 -8.02
N THR A 27 -4.83 4.85 -6.82
CA THR A 27 -4.46 5.99 -5.99
C THR A 27 -3.89 5.48 -4.69
N LEU A 28 -2.63 5.80 -4.37
CA LEU A 28 -2.07 5.55 -3.04
C LEU A 28 -2.35 6.75 -2.15
N SER A 29 -2.83 6.49 -0.94
CA SER A 29 -3.02 7.49 0.10
C SER A 29 -2.24 7.13 1.35
N ILE A 30 -1.55 8.13 1.88
CA ILE A 30 -0.76 8.08 3.12
C ILE A 30 -1.38 9.09 4.09
N PRO A 31 -2.22 8.64 5.04
CA PRO A 31 -2.87 9.51 6.01
C PRO A 31 -1.87 10.24 6.92
N ASN A 32 -2.18 11.47 7.35
CA ASN A 32 -1.30 12.25 8.25
C ASN A 32 -0.95 11.53 9.55
N LYS A 33 -1.85 10.71 10.09
CA LYS A 33 -1.58 9.90 11.30
C LYS A 33 -0.41 8.91 11.16
N VAL A 34 -0.03 8.53 9.94
CA VAL A 34 1.07 7.59 9.66
C VAL A 34 2.21 8.24 8.86
N ILE A 35 2.01 9.45 8.36
CA ILE A 35 2.98 10.13 7.49
C ILE A 35 4.31 10.37 8.20
N ASP A 36 4.29 10.79 9.46
CA ASP A 36 5.50 11.09 10.22
C ASP A 36 6.36 9.84 10.39
N TYR A 37 5.74 8.68 10.61
CA TYR A 37 6.47 7.42 10.70
C TYR A 37 6.95 6.97 9.31
N PHE A 38 6.10 7.10 8.28
CA PHE A 38 6.46 6.77 6.91
C PHE A 38 7.69 7.55 6.43
N ASP A 39 7.75 8.85 6.71
CA ASP A 39 8.89 9.71 6.35
C ASP A 39 10.21 9.32 7.06
N THR A 40 10.15 8.51 8.13
CA THR A 40 11.36 7.94 8.76
C THR A 40 11.84 6.64 8.15
N LEU A 41 11.07 6.06 7.22
CA LEU A 41 11.42 4.80 6.57
C LEU A 41 12.37 5.05 5.40
N GLU A 42 13.21 4.04 5.11
CA GLU A 42 14.00 3.98 3.87
C GLU A 42 13.14 3.50 2.69
N THR A 43 11.86 3.87 2.66
CA THR A 43 10.92 3.48 1.60
C THR A 43 10.02 4.65 1.30
N ASP A 44 9.93 5.04 0.04
CA ASP A 44 9.13 6.16 -0.41
C ASP A 44 7.96 5.73 -1.31
N GLU A 45 7.23 6.73 -1.82
CA GLU A 45 6.11 6.54 -2.73
C GLU A 45 6.50 5.81 -4.04
N GLU A 46 7.68 6.10 -4.60
CA GLU A 46 8.18 5.54 -5.85
C GLU A 46 8.59 4.07 -5.68
N ASP A 47 9.18 3.73 -4.54
CA ASP A 47 9.46 2.34 -4.17
C ASP A 47 8.16 1.53 -4.13
N ILE A 48 7.13 2.02 -3.43
CA ILE A 48 5.84 1.34 -3.31
C ILE A 48 5.22 1.13 -4.70
N GLU A 49 5.22 2.15 -5.55
CA GLU A 49 4.73 2.06 -6.93
C GLU A 49 5.49 0.98 -7.71
N ASN A 50 6.83 1.02 -7.70
CA ASN A 50 7.68 0.05 -8.39
C ASN A 50 7.43 -1.39 -7.93
N ILE A 51 7.18 -1.58 -6.64
CA ILE A 51 6.93 -2.89 -6.03
C ILE A 51 5.54 -3.41 -6.40
N LEU A 52 4.53 -2.55 -6.36
CA LEU A 52 3.19 -2.88 -6.82
C LEU A 52 3.17 -3.15 -8.32
N TRP A 53 4.01 -2.47 -9.10
CA TRP A 53 4.12 -2.76 -10.53
C TRP A 53 4.72 -4.15 -10.80
N LYS A 54 5.71 -4.57 -10.00
CA LYS A 54 6.38 -5.88 -10.17
C LYS A 54 5.62 -7.06 -9.56
N LEU A 55 4.95 -6.83 -8.44
CA LEU A 55 4.39 -7.89 -7.58
C LEU A 55 2.92 -7.62 -7.18
N GLY A 56 2.28 -6.62 -7.80
CA GLY A 56 0.92 -6.18 -7.48
C GLY A 56 -0.15 -7.22 -7.72
N ASP A 57 0.07 -8.17 -8.64
CA ASP A 57 -0.85 -9.29 -8.85
C ASP A 57 -1.16 -10.03 -7.54
N ALA A 58 -0.15 -10.20 -6.68
CA ALA A 58 -0.33 -10.83 -5.37
C ALA A 58 -1.09 -9.94 -4.37
N ALA A 59 -0.98 -8.61 -4.49
CA ALA A 59 -1.73 -7.66 -3.68
C ALA A 59 -3.19 -7.56 -4.12
N ILE A 60 -3.46 -7.56 -5.43
CA ILE A 60 -4.80 -7.46 -6.02
C ILE A 60 -5.61 -8.73 -5.77
N ALA A 61 -4.96 -9.91 -5.85
CA ALA A 61 -5.59 -11.18 -5.49
C ALA A 61 -6.12 -11.22 -4.04
N ALA A 62 -5.58 -10.38 -3.15
CA ALA A 62 -5.99 -10.30 -1.75
C ALA A 62 -7.37 -9.65 -1.53
N LYS A 63 -7.92 -8.98 -2.55
CA LYS A 63 -9.20 -8.26 -2.61
C LYS A 63 -9.51 -7.23 -1.51
N ASP A 64 -8.69 -7.14 -0.45
CA ASP A 64 -9.04 -6.36 0.74
C ASP A 64 -7.80 -5.72 1.42
N LYS A 65 -6.77 -6.50 1.77
CA LYS A 65 -5.57 -6.00 2.46
C LYS A 65 -4.30 -6.75 2.09
N PHE A 66 -3.18 -6.04 2.04
CA PHE A 66 -1.84 -6.62 1.86
C PHE A 66 -0.81 -5.83 2.67
N ALA A 67 0.38 -6.41 2.88
CA ALA A 67 1.47 -5.73 3.55
C ALA A 67 2.74 -5.69 2.69
N ILE A 68 3.48 -4.60 2.77
CA ILE A 68 4.86 -4.50 2.27
C ILE A 68 5.80 -4.63 3.47
N TYR A 69 6.78 -5.52 3.36
CA TYR A 69 7.82 -5.74 4.38
C TYR A 69 9.17 -5.25 3.88
N ASN A 70 9.71 -4.21 4.51
CA ASN A 70 11.08 -3.74 4.27
C ASN A 70 12.06 -4.59 5.09
N ARG A 71 12.97 -5.30 4.40
CA ARG A 71 13.98 -6.16 5.04
C ARG A 71 15.10 -5.36 5.69
N SER A 72 15.55 -4.26 5.08
CA SER A 72 16.63 -3.42 5.61
C SER A 72 16.26 -2.83 6.95
N THR A 73 15.06 -2.25 7.06
CA THR A 73 14.63 -1.57 8.28
C THR A 73 13.82 -2.46 9.24
N ASN A 74 13.40 -3.64 8.77
CA ASN A 74 12.48 -4.55 9.46
C ASN A 74 11.09 -3.93 9.74
N ASP A 75 10.60 -3.07 8.85
CA ASP A 75 9.30 -2.41 8.96
C ASP A 75 8.22 -3.08 8.11
N PHE A 76 6.98 -3.00 8.59
CA PHE A 76 5.78 -3.38 7.86
C PHE A 76 4.92 -2.16 7.55
N LEU A 77 4.45 -2.12 6.31
CA LEU A 77 3.48 -1.18 5.79
C LEU A 77 2.21 -1.97 5.45
N LEU A 78 1.12 -1.78 6.20
CA LEU A 78 -0.15 -2.48 5.94
C LEU A 78 -1.07 -1.59 5.11
N PHE A 79 -1.50 -2.09 3.97
CA PHE A 79 -2.36 -1.40 3.04
C PHE A 79 -3.74 -2.04 2.95
N ASN A 80 -4.74 -1.19 2.75
CA ASN A 80 -6.09 -1.61 2.35
C ASN A 80 -6.29 -1.27 0.87
N ILE A 81 -6.89 -2.17 0.10
CA ILE A 81 -7.30 -1.94 -1.28
C ILE A 81 -8.83 -1.89 -1.31
N ASN A 82 -9.39 -0.81 -1.86
CA ASN A 82 -10.82 -0.70 -2.11
C ASN A 82 -11.05 -0.38 -3.58
N LEU A 83 -12.21 -0.78 -4.11
CA LEU A 83 -12.65 -0.30 -5.42
C LEU A 83 -12.97 1.20 -5.35
N ASN A 84 -12.60 1.91 -6.40
CA ASN A 84 -12.93 3.31 -6.61
C ASN A 84 -13.99 3.40 -7.70
N ASP A 85 -15.26 3.36 -7.28
CA ASP A 85 -16.42 3.38 -8.17
C ASP A 85 -16.50 4.65 -9.03
N ALA A 86 -15.82 5.73 -8.64
CA ALA A 86 -15.83 6.99 -9.37
C ALA A 86 -14.92 6.99 -10.61
N TYR A 87 -13.93 6.10 -10.68
CA TYR A 87 -12.87 6.14 -11.70
C TYR A 87 -12.54 4.79 -12.35
N ASP A 88 -13.37 3.77 -12.14
CA ASP A 88 -13.13 2.40 -12.62
C ASP A 88 -11.69 1.96 -12.33
N GLY A 89 -11.35 1.98 -11.04
CA GLY A 89 -9.99 1.77 -10.55
C GLY A 89 -9.97 1.41 -9.07
N PHE A 90 -8.82 1.54 -8.43
CA PHE A 90 -8.61 1.09 -7.06
C PHE A 90 -8.00 2.19 -6.18
N TYR A 91 -8.38 2.18 -4.92
CA TYR A 91 -7.85 3.04 -3.87
C TYR A 91 -7.04 2.21 -2.89
N ILE A 92 -5.73 2.46 -2.84
CA ILE A 92 -4.82 1.87 -1.88
C ILE A 92 -4.59 2.87 -0.77
N ASN A 93 -4.77 2.44 0.48
CA ASN A 93 -4.57 3.30 1.65
C ASN A 93 -3.60 2.65 2.63
N LEU A 94 -2.55 3.37 3.01
CA LEU A 94 -1.66 2.95 4.08
C LEU A 94 -2.39 3.06 5.43
N SER A 95 -2.72 1.91 5.99
CA SER A 95 -3.52 1.81 7.21
C SER A 95 -2.67 1.92 8.48
N SER A 96 -1.46 1.33 8.47
CA SER A 96 -0.55 1.32 9.60
C SER A 96 0.89 1.00 9.18
N CYS A 97 1.84 1.59 9.89
CA CYS A 97 3.27 1.28 9.80
C CYS A 97 3.75 0.78 11.17
N PHE A 98 4.56 -0.29 11.22
CA PHE A 98 5.08 -0.80 12.48
C PHE A 98 6.33 -1.67 12.31
N LYS A 99 7.21 -1.66 13.33
CA LYS A 99 8.37 -2.55 13.40
C LYS A 99 7.99 -4.00 13.67
N LYS A 100 8.81 -4.88 13.10
CA LYS A 100 8.75 -6.34 13.26
C LYS A 100 8.72 -6.77 14.72
N ASN A 101 7.53 -7.18 15.18
CA ASN A 101 7.38 -7.97 16.41
C ASN A 101 6.86 -9.40 16.16
N ASN A 102 6.25 -9.72 14.99
CA ASN A 102 5.76 -11.09 14.73
C ASN A 102 5.42 -11.39 13.24
N LEU A 103 6.45 -11.58 12.40
CA LEU A 103 6.36 -11.83 10.96
C LEU A 103 5.43 -13.03 10.61
N SER A 104 5.48 -14.08 11.42
CA SER A 104 4.74 -15.34 11.25
C SER A 104 3.23 -15.16 11.39
N ARG A 105 2.80 -14.21 12.22
CA ARG A 105 1.37 -13.93 12.46
C ARG A 105 0.78 -13.10 11.32
N ILE A 106 1.55 -12.15 10.80
CA ILE A 106 1.12 -11.28 9.71
C ILE A 106 1.05 -12.08 8.41
N LYS A 107 2.01 -12.96 8.13
CA LYS A 107 2.01 -13.83 6.93
C LYS A 107 0.80 -14.75 6.85
N LYS A 108 0.20 -15.09 7.99
CA LYS A 108 -1.00 -15.94 8.05
C LYS A 108 -2.30 -15.16 7.78
N ILE A 109 -2.27 -13.84 7.90
CA ILE A 109 -3.46 -12.98 7.84
C ILE A 109 -3.48 -12.18 6.54
N TYR A 110 -2.32 -11.73 6.07
CA TYR A 110 -2.20 -10.85 4.90
C TYR A 110 -1.13 -11.38 3.94
N PRO A 111 -1.36 -11.26 2.62
CA PRO A 111 -0.30 -11.40 1.62
C PRO A 111 0.80 -10.37 1.91
N ILE A 112 2.06 -10.83 1.87
CA ILE A 112 3.22 -9.98 2.16
C ILE A 112 4.10 -9.90 0.93
N ILE A 113 4.25 -8.69 0.40
CA ILE A 113 5.26 -8.35 -0.59
C ILE A 113 6.52 -7.94 0.16
N THR A 114 7.65 -8.54 -0.17
CA THR A 114 8.91 -8.27 0.55
C THR A 114 9.87 -7.47 -0.31
N ILE A 115 10.48 -6.45 0.30
CA ILE A 115 11.33 -5.45 -0.36
C ILE A 115 12.65 -5.36 0.41
N ASN A 116 13.72 -4.94 -0.26
CA ASN A 116 15.05 -4.82 0.33
C ASN A 116 15.27 -3.41 0.82
#